data_AF-A0A026X4B0-F1
#
_entry.id   AF-A0A026X4B0-F1
#
_cell.length_a   1.000
_cell.length_b   1.000
_cell.length_c   1.000
_cell.angle_alpha   90.00
_cell.angle_beta   90.00
_cell.angle_gamma   90.00
#
_symmetry.space_group_name_H-M   'P 1'
#
loop_
_entity.id
_entity.type
_entity.pdbx_description
1 polymer ?
#
loop_
_entity_poly.entity_id
_entity_poly.type
_entity_poly.pdbx_seq_one_letter_code
_entity_poly.pdbx_strand_id
1 'polypeptide(L)'
;MVAYGLPRAYGLPKIHKDGCPLRIIVSCINSPLYALSSFLHDTIHENIVFPKSHVKNSYQLVNELRSINLDSNVQFVSFDVVSLFTNVPLKLAIKSVERRRRLKKFSYGMDNNEDVETNGKKVFYGSLCKVGFGEIL
;
A
#
# COMPACT_ATOMS: atom_id res chain seq x y z
N MET A 1 7.04 15.11 31.94
CA MET A 1 8.11 15.13 30.92
C MET A 1 8.10 13.78 30.22
N VAL A 2 7.72 13.72 28.93
CA VAL A 2 7.75 12.47 28.16
C VAL A 2 9.20 12.20 27.80
N ALA A 3 9.79 11.14 28.36
CA ALA A 3 11.14 10.71 27.99
C ALA A 3 11.08 10.02 26.62
N TYR A 4 11.72 10.62 25.62
CA TYR A 4 11.83 10.02 24.30
C TYR A 4 12.86 8.89 24.30
N GLY A 5 12.45 7.70 23.90
CA GLY A 5 13.30 6.52 23.77
C GLY A 5 13.81 6.30 22.34
N LEU A 6 14.94 5.60 22.23
CA LEU A 6 15.42 5.10 20.94
C LEU A 6 14.51 3.96 20.44
N PRO A 7 14.31 3.82 19.12
CA PRO A 7 13.60 2.68 18.55
C PRO A 7 14.24 1.35 18.94
N ARG A 8 13.41 0.33 19.21
CA ARG A 8 13.87 -1.01 19.60
C ARG A 8 13.47 -2.04 18.55
N ALA A 9 14.43 -2.81 18.04
CA ALA A 9 14.17 -3.96 17.18
C ALA A 9 14.13 -5.27 18.00
N TYR A 10 13.17 -6.15 17.71
CA TYR A 10 13.09 -7.50 18.29
C TYR A 10 12.43 -8.47 17.30
N GLY A 11 12.68 -9.77 17.45
CA GLY A 11 12.12 -10.83 16.61
C GLY A 11 10.97 -11.56 17.30
N LEU A 12 9.86 -11.76 16.60
CA LEU A 12 8.74 -12.60 17.05
C LEU A 12 8.70 -13.91 16.24
N PRO A 13 8.78 -15.09 16.86
CA PRO A 13 8.77 -16.37 16.13
C PRO A 13 7.42 -16.64 15.48
N LYS A 14 7.44 -17.05 14.21
CA LYS A 14 6.26 -17.58 13.51
C LYS A 14 6.11 -19.07 13.82
N ILE A 15 5.53 -19.38 14.97
CA ILE A 15 5.38 -20.76 15.49
C ILE A 15 4.58 -21.70 14.60
N HIS A 16 3.79 -21.17 13.66
CA HIS A 16 2.98 -21.94 12.72
C HIS A 16 3.70 -22.27 11.39
N LYS A 17 5.00 -21.97 11.29
CA LYS A 17 5.81 -22.26 10.10
C LYS A 17 6.98 -23.14 10.48
N ASP A 18 7.32 -24.07 9.61
CA ASP A 18 8.48 -24.95 9.79
C ASP A 18 9.76 -24.13 9.97
N GLY A 19 10.60 -24.55 10.92
CA GLY A 19 11.82 -23.82 11.30
C GLY A 19 11.56 -22.53 12.10
N CYS A 20 10.31 -22.23 12.49
CA CYS A 20 9.94 -21.11 13.35
C CYS A 20 10.60 -19.75 12.99
N PRO A 21 10.54 -19.31 11.72
CA PRO A 21 11.24 -18.11 11.26
C PRO A 21 10.80 -16.87 12.06
N LEU A 22 11.75 -16.00 12.39
CA LEU A 22 11.49 -14.76 13.13
C LEU A 22 10.88 -13.68 12.22
N ARG A 23 9.86 -12.98 12.72
CA ARG A 23 9.38 -11.69 12.19
C ARG A 23 10.05 -10.58 12.96
N ILE A 24 10.97 -9.86 12.34
CA ILE A 24 11.58 -8.67 12.93
C ILE A 24 10.52 -7.56 13.02
N ILE A 25 10.42 -6.93 14.19
CA ILE A 25 9.56 -5.79 14.50
C ILE A 25 10.45 -4.67 15.01
N VAL A 26 10.29 -3.47 14.46
CA VAL A 26 10.91 -2.25 14.95
C VAL A 26 9.84 -1.44 15.68
N SER A 27 9.94 -1.37 17.00
CA SER A 27 9.05 -0.56 17.83
C SER A 27 9.62 0.85 17.97
N CYS A 28 8.84 1.84 17.55
CA CYS A 28 9.15 3.25 17.70
C CYS A 28 8.31 3.92 18.82
N ILE A 29 7.69 3.14 19.71
CA ILE A 29 6.86 3.69 20.79
C ILE A 29 7.71 4.61 21.67
N ASN A 30 7.16 5.76 22.06
CA ASN A 30 7.86 6.82 22.80
C ASN A 30 9.08 7.41 22.06
N SER A 31 9.19 7.25 20.74
CA SER A 31 10.23 7.89 19.93
C SER A 31 9.64 9.08 19.13
N PRO A 32 10.44 10.13 18.80
CA PRO A 32 10.01 11.15 17.85
C PRO A 32 9.59 10.57 16.48
N LEU A 33 10.12 9.38 16.11
CA LEU A 33 9.71 8.68 14.89
C LEU A 33 8.23 8.28 14.90
N TYR A 34 7.63 8.04 16.06
CA TYR A 34 6.22 7.72 16.16
C TYR A 34 5.36 8.90 15.70
N ALA A 35 5.63 10.10 16.24
CA ALA A 35 4.91 11.32 15.87
C ALA A 35 5.09 11.65 14.38
N LEU A 36 6.30 11.50 13.85
CA LEU A 36 6.57 11.68 12.42
C LEU A 36 5.80 10.67 11.56
N SER A 37 5.78 9.40 11.96
CA SER A 37 5.04 8.35 11.25
C SER A 37 3.54 8.61 11.25
N SER A 38 2.97 9.06 12.37
CA SER A 38 1.56 9.44 12.46
C SER A 38 1.24 10.61 11.53
N PHE A 39 2.05 11.67 11.56
CA PHE A 39 1.88 12.81 10.66
C PHE A 39 1.91 12.41 9.18
N LEU A 40 2.87 11.57 8.78
CA LEU A 40 2.95 11.05 7.41
C LEU A 40 1.76 10.15 7.07
N HIS A 41 1.32 9.31 8.00
CA HIS A 41 0.15 8.46 7.82
C HIS A 41 -1.09 9.30 7.55
N ASP A 42 -1.38 10.29 8.39
CA ASP A 42 -2.56 11.14 8.25
C ASP A 42 -2.53 11.90 6.92
N THR A 43 -1.39 12.50 6.59
CA THR A 43 -1.18 13.20 5.32
C THR A 43 -1.42 12.29 4.12
N ILE A 44 -0.90 11.06 4.14
CA ILE A 44 -1.07 10.12 3.03
C ILE A 44 -2.53 9.64 2.98
N HIS A 45 -3.10 9.30 4.13
CA HIS A 45 -4.44 8.72 4.24
C HIS A 45 -5.52 9.68 3.71
N GLU A 46 -5.43 10.97 4.02
CA GLU A 46 -6.34 12.00 3.48
C GLU A 46 -6.30 12.11 1.95
N ASN A 47 -5.19 11.71 1.32
CA ASN A 47 -4.99 11.78 -0.12
C ASN A 47 -5.20 10.43 -0.84
N ILE A 48 -5.54 9.36 -0.11
CA ILE A 48 -5.84 8.06 -0.70
C ILE A 48 -7.32 8.03 -1.13
N VAL A 49 -7.54 7.84 -2.43
CA VAL A 49 -8.85 7.47 -2.95
C VAL A 49 -8.96 5.95 -2.91
N PHE A 50 -9.96 5.44 -2.18
CA PHE A 50 -10.20 4.01 -2.10
C PHE A 50 -10.69 3.47 -3.46
N PRO A 51 -10.09 2.38 -3.98
CA PRO A 51 -10.57 1.73 -5.19
C PRO A 51 -11.95 1.09 -4.94
N LYS A 52 -12.71 0.83 -6.01
CA LYS A 52 -14.00 0.13 -5.92
C LYS A 52 -13.91 -1.27 -5.29
N SER A 53 -12.74 -1.90 -5.38
CA SER A 53 -12.44 -3.20 -4.79
C SER A 53 -11.98 -3.12 -3.32
N HIS A 54 -12.05 -1.94 -2.69
CA HIS A 54 -11.68 -1.78 -1.30
C HIS A 54 -12.72 -2.44 -0.39
N VAL A 55 -12.27 -3.41 0.40
CA VAL A 55 -13.09 -4.12 1.37
C VAL A 55 -12.69 -3.67 2.77
N LYS A 56 -13.65 -3.14 3.53
CA LYS A 56 -13.39 -2.54 4.85
C LYS A 56 -13.06 -3.60 5.92
N ASN A 57 -13.76 -4.72 5.89
CA ASN A 57 -13.61 -5.78 6.90
C ASN A 57 -14.04 -7.14 6.34
N SER A 58 -13.76 -8.20 7.11
CA SER A 58 -14.10 -9.58 6.75
C SER A 58 -15.60 -9.81 6.59
N TYR A 59 -16.45 -9.15 7.38
CA TYR A 59 -17.91 -9.28 7.28
C TYR A 59 -18.45 -8.72 5.95
N GLN A 60 -17.95 -7.56 5.52
CA GLN A 60 -18.28 -6.97 4.23
C GLN A 60 -17.87 -7.91 3.09
N LEU A 61 -16.66 -8.47 3.16
CA LEU A 61 -16.19 -9.44 2.16
C LEU A 61 -17.15 -10.62 2.02
N VAL A 62 -17.54 -11.22 3.14
CA VAL A 62 -18.43 -12.39 3.16
C VAL A 62 -19.79 -12.05 2.57
N ASN A 63 -20.34 -10.87 2.89
CA ASN A 63 -21.63 -10.44 2.35
C ASN A 63 -21.57 -10.20 0.84
N GLU A 64 -20.50 -9.56 0.35
CA GLU A 64 -20.28 -9.34 -1.09
C GLU A 64 -20.10 -10.68 -1.82
N LEU A 65 -19.30 -11.60 -1.28
CA LEU A 65 -19.10 -12.93 -1.88
C LEU A 65 -20.39 -13.75 -1.93
N ARG A 66 -21.26 -13.64 -0.90
CA ARG A 66 -22.57 -14.30 -0.90
C ARG A 66 -23.53 -13.76 -1.96
N SER A 67 -23.40 -12.49 -2.32
CA SER A 67 -24.24 -11.87 -3.35
C SER A 67 -23.82 -12.20 -4.79
N ILE A 68 -22.64 -12.80 -4.98
CA ILE A 68 -22.14 -13.17 -6.30
C ILE A 68 -22.73 -14.54 -6.68
N ASN A 69 -23.60 -14.57 -7.69
CA ASN A 69 -24.03 -15.81 -8.32
C ASN A 69 -22.98 -16.24 -9.33
N LEU A 70 -22.32 -17.37 -9.04
CA LEU A 70 -21.29 -17.93 -9.92
C LEU A 70 -21.92 -18.94 -10.85
N ASP A 71 -21.54 -18.85 -12.12
CA ASP A 71 -21.86 -19.88 -13.08
C ASP A 71 -20.94 -21.09 -12.87
N SER A 72 -21.40 -22.27 -13.28
CA SER A 72 -20.71 -23.55 -13.07
C SER A 72 -19.30 -23.62 -13.69
N ASN A 73 -18.96 -22.69 -14.59
CA ASN A 73 -17.69 -22.61 -15.30
C ASN A 73 -16.69 -21.62 -14.67
N VAL A 74 -17.01 -21.01 -13.52
CA VAL A 74 -16.14 -20.01 -12.88
C VAL A 74 -15.41 -20.62 -11.68
N GLN A 75 -14.11 -20.36 -11.58
CA GLN A 75 -13.28 -20.78 -10.45
C GLN A 75 -12.79 -19.57 -9.66
N PHE A 76 -12.71 -19.73 -8.34
CA PHE A 76 -12.03 -18.76 -7.49
C PHE A 76 -10.54 -19.06 -7.42
N VAL A 77 -9.75 -17.99 -7.51
CA VAL A 77 -8.30 -18.06 -7.33
C VAL A 77 -7.92 -17.10 -6.22
N SER A 78 -7.18 -17.60 -5.22
CA SER A 78 -6.59 -16.79 -4.16
C SER A 78 -5.11 -16.57 -4.45
N PHE A 79 -4.66 -15.33 -4.28
CA PHE A 79 -3.26 -14.94 -4.40
C PHE A 79 -2.77 -14.44 -3.04
N ASP A 80 -1.64 -14.97 -2.57
CA ASP A 80 -0.95 -14.48 -1.37
C ASP A 80 0.38 -13.83 -1.76
N VAL A 81 0.69 -12.70 -1.13
CA VAL A 81 1.92 -11.95 -1.41
C VAL A 81 3.00 -12.35 -0.41
N VAL A 82 4.10 -12.89 -0.91
CA VAL A 82 5.27 -13.24 -0.08
C VAL A 82 5.99 -11.97 0.37
N SER A 83 6.18 -11.83 1.68
CA SER A 83 7.00 -10.79 2.30
C SER A 83 6.62 -9.35 1.89
N LEU A 84 5.33 -9.04 2.00
CA LEU A 84 4.73 -7.76 1.60
C LEU A 84 5.54 -6.51 2.00
N PHE A 85 6.09 -6.44 3.21
CA PHE A 85 6.81 -5.25 3.69
C PHE A 85 8.21 -5.08 3.10
N THR A 86 8.95 -6.17 2.88
CA THR A 86 10.34 -6.09 2.38
C THR A 86 10.39 -6.01 0.86
N ASN A 87 9.33 -6.47 0.18
CA ASN A 87 9.27 -6.55 -1.27
C ASN A 87 8.58 -5.33 -1.91
N VAL A 88 8.34 -4.25 -1.17
CA VAL A 88 7.77 -3.01 -1.75
C VAL A 88 8.85 -2.26 -2.53
N PRO A 89 8.69 -2.06 -3.86
CA PRO A 89 9.64 -1.28 -4.64
C PRO A 89 9.58 0.21 -4.26
N LEU A 90 10.59 0.69 -3.52
CA LEU A 90 10.64 2.05 -2.97
C LEU A 90 10.44 3.14 -4.03
N LYS A 91 11.10 3.00 -5.20
CA LYS A 91 10.96 3.97 -6.31
C LYS A 91 9.52 4.09 -6.79
N LEU A 92 8.80 2.97 -6.90
CA LEU A 92 7.40 2.98 -7.31
C LEU A 92 6.50 3.52 -6.20
N ALA A 93 6.79 3.21 -4.94
CA ALA A 93 6.05 3.76 -3.80
C ALA A 93 6.14 5.28 -3.74
N ILE A 94 7.35 5.85 -3.82
CA ILE A 94 7.59 7.30 -3.84
C ILE A 94 6.85 7.94 -5.02
N LYS A 95 7.06 7.43 -6.24
CA LYS A 95 6.36 7.93 -7.44
C LYS A 95 4.84 7.83 -7.33
N SER A 96 4.33 6.86 -6.59
CA SER A 96 2.88 6.69 -6.37
C SER A 96 2.33 7.68 -5.35
N VAL A 97 3.13 8.07 -4.36
CA VAL A 97 2.77 9.16 -3.42
C VAL A 97 2.84 10.51 -4.15
N GLU A 98 3.88 10.75 -4.95
CA GLU A 98 4.04 11.98 -5.75
C GLU A 98 2.88 12.21 -6.72
N ARG A 99 2.43 11.17 -7.43
CA ARG A 99 1.28 11.29 -8.35
C ARG A 99 -0.04 11.63 -7.66
N ARG A 100 -0.20 11.24 -6.40
CA ARG A 100 -1.44 11.50 -5.63
C ARG A 100 -1.49 12.91 -5.03
N ARG A 101 -0.45 13.72 -5.25
CA ARG A 101 -0.36 15.08 -4.70
C ARG A 101 -1.40 15.99 -5.35
N ARG A 102 -2.56 16.11 -4.69
CA ARG A 102 -3.20 17.40 -4.41
C ARG A 102 -2.71 17.92 -3.06
N LEU A 103 -1.40 17.79 -2.80
CA LEU A 103 -0.83 18.51 -1.67
C LEU A 103 -1.00 19.98 -1.98
N LYS A 104 -1.69 20.72 -1.10
CA LYS A 104 -1.47 22.17 -1.04
C LYS A 104 0.04 22.33 -1.06
N LYS A 105 0.58 23.05 -2.05
CA LYS A 105 1.96 23.51 -1.99
C LYS A 105 2.07 24.17 -0.61
N PHE A 106 2.74 23.50 0.33
CA PHE A 106 3.28 24.22 1.45
C PHE A 106 4.35 25.05 0.77
N SER A 107 4.06 26.35 0.58
CA SER A 107 4.97 27.28 -0.08
C SER A 107 6.23 27.35 0.75
N TYR A 108 7.15 26.43 0.50
CA TYR A 108 8.55 26.63 0.77
C TYR A 108 9.15 27.00 -0.57
N GLY A 109 9.44 28.30 -0.72
CA GLY A 109 10.05 28.86 -1.90
C GLY A 109 11.38 28.16 -2.16
N MET A 110 11.41 27.39 -3.23
CA MET A 110 12.62 27.14 -4.01
C MET A 110 12.19 27.32 -5.46
N ASP A 111 12.51 28.50 -6.00
CA ASP A 111 12.68 28.69 -7.43
C ASP A 111 13.68 27.65 -7.92
N ASN A 112 13.31 26.90 -8.95
CA ASN A 112 14.08 26.86 -10.19
C ASN A 112 13.23 26.19 -11.27
N ASN A 113 13.14 26.93 -12.37
CA ASN A 113 12.52 26.57 -13.62
C ASN A 113 13.09 25.27 -14.19
N GLU A 114 12.22 24.42 -14.70
CA GLU A 114 12.39 23.76 -16.00
C GLU A 114 11.04 23.22 -16.45
N ASP A 115 10.46 23.92 -17.42
CA ASP A 115 9.25 23.53 -18.13
C ASP A 115 9.50 22.22 -18.90
N VAL A 116 8.70 21.19 -18.63
CA VAL A 116 8.46 20.12 -19.60
C VAL A 116 6.97 19.97 -19.81
N GLU A 117 6.53 20.68 -20.83
CA GLU A 117 5.27 20.52 -21.53
C GLU A 117 5.11 19.06 -22.01
N THR A 118 4.12 18.33 -21.48
CA THR A 118 3.60 17.14 -22.17
C THR A 118 2.15 17.38 -22.55
N ASN A 119 2.02 17.87 -23.78
CA ASN A 119 0.85 17.79 -24.63
C ASN A 119 -0.01 16.53 -24.40
N GLY A 120 -1.28 16.77 -24.08
CA GLY A 120 -2.39 16.08 -24.76
C GLY A 120 -2.55 14.56 -24.60
N LYS A 121 -2.20 13.94 -23.46
CA LYS A 121 -2.59 12.54 -23.20
C LYS A 121 -3.48 12.42 -21.97
N LYS A 122 -4.78 12.26 -22.19
CA LYS A 122 -5.71 11.70 -21.19
C LYS A 122 -5.28 10.27 -20.88
N VAL A 123 -4.59 10.08 -19.76
CA VAL A 123 -4.27 8.73 -19.25
C VAL A 123 -5.47 8.23 -18.46
N PHE A 124 -6.30 7.41 -19.10
CA PHE A 124 -7.30 6.60 -18.42
C PHE A 124 -6.58 5.46 -17.68
N TYR A 125 -6.57 5.48 -16.36
CA TYR A 125 -6.29 4.28 -15.57
C TYR A 125 -7.61 3.51 -15.38
N GLY A 126 -8.01 2.79 -16.42
CA GLY A 126 -8.95 1.68 -16.28
C GLY A 126 -8.18 0.42 -15.94
N SER A 127 -8.33 -0.10 -14.73
CA SER A 127 -7.88 -1.46 -14.40
C SER A 127 -8.79 -2.45 -15.13
N LEU A 128 -8.49 -2.70 -16.40
CA LEU A 128 -8.94 -3.90 -17.12
C LEU A 128 -7.76 -4.87 -17.07
N CYS A 129 -7.76 -5.76 -16.08
CA CYS A 129 -6.82 -6.87 -16.03
C CYS A 129 -7.22 -7.85 -17.15
N LYS A 130 -6.69 -7.67 -18.36
CA LYS A 130 -6.67 -8.71 -19.38
C LYS A 130 -5.49 -9.63 -19.05
N VAL A 131 -5.77 -10.75 -18.39
CA VAL A 131 -4.82 -11.86 -18.32
C VAL A 131 -5.00 -12.64 -19.62
N GLY A 132 -4.02 -12.54 -20.53
CA GLY A 132 -3.95 -13.38 -21.71
C GLY A 132 -3.61 -14.80 -21.27
N PHE A 133 -4.46 -15.76 -21.64
CA PHE A 133 -4.12 -17.17 -21.61
C PHE A 133 -3.09 -17.43 -22.72
N GLY A 134 -1.84 -17.67 -22.32
CA GLY A 134 -0.84 -18.34 -23.14
C GLY A 134 -0.77 -19.79 -22.68
N GLU A 135 -1.16 -20.69 -23.57
CA GLU A 135 -1.11 -22.14 -23.44
C GLU A 135 0.30 -22.60 -23.03
N ILE A 136 0.37 -23.50 -22.06
CA ILE A 136 1.56 -24.33 -21.81
C ILE A 136 1.05 -25.76 -21.65
N LEU A 137 1.22 -26.53 -22.72
CA LEU A 137 1.52 -27.96 -22.65
C LEU A 137 2.90 -28.16 -22.01
#